data_AF-A0A4V6CV34-F1
#
_entry.id   AF-A0A4V6CV34-F1
#
_cell.length_a   1.000
_cell.length_b   1.000
_cell.length_c   1.000
_cell.angle_alpha   90.00
_cell.angle_beta   90.00
_cell.angle_gamma   90.00
#
_symmetry.space_group_name_H-M   'P 1'
#
loop_
_entity.id
_entity.type
_entity.pdbx_description
1 polymer ?
#
loop_
_entity_poly.entity_id
_entity_poly.type
_entity_poly.pdbx_seq_one_letter_code
_entity_poly.pdbx_strand_id
1 'polypeptide(L)'
;MNFTDEQRKTLVRPANNDLIIRPLLKREPQCGRSPQLQRAERIRMSRKVFPIAIAVLLNLSIVPAFAGDDLPNYPVETWCSRVSSISGTKSEMLYGGCIDQEQAAYDSLKKNWSTLPRQTKEWCDRVARTTGGGSYMLLNGCVDQESAAKQQNSTRRFQR
;
A
#
# COMPACT_ATOMS: atom_id res chain seq x y z
N MET A 1 -2.49 -25.38 42.96
CA MET A 1 -3.95 -25.11 42.99
C MET A 1 -4.43 -25.16 41.55
N ASN A 2 -5.08 -26.27 41.19
CA ASN A 2 -5.47 -26.62 39.82
C ASN A 2 -6.82 -25.98 39.50
N PHE A 3 -6.91 -25.27 38.38
CA PHE A 3 -8.16 -24.75 37.84
C PHE A 3 -8.75 -25.81 36.91
N THR A 4 -9.92 -26.33 37.27
CA THR A 4 -10.62 -27.41 36.57
C THR A 4 -11.31 -26.92 35.29
N ASP A 5 -11.32 -27.82 34.31
CA ASP A 5 -11.73 -27.68 32.90
C ASP A 5 -13.27 -27.65 32.69
N GLU A 6 -14.03 -27.19 33.69
CA GLU A 6 -15.48 -27.43 33.80
C GLU A 6 -16.35 -26.17 33.65
N GLN A 7 -15.84 -25.09 33.04
CA GLN A 7 -16.62 -23.87 32.78
C GLN A 7 -16.64 -23.44 31.30
N ARG A 8 -16.09 -24.25 30.38
CA ARG A 8 -15.99 -23.95 28.94
C ARG A 8 -17.05 -24.65 28.08
N LYS A 9 -18.25 -24.93 28.60
CA LYS A 9 -19.26 -25.71 27.84
C LYS A 9 -20.68 -25.16 27.74
N THR A 10 -20.95 -23.94 28.17
CA THR A 10 -22.35 -23.44 28.11
C THR A 10 -22.47 -21.99 27.67
N LEU A 11 -22.10 -21.70 26.41
CA LEU A 11 -22.68 -20.59 25.64
C LEU A 11 -22.27 -20.66 24.16
N VAL A 12 -22.60 -21.77 23.51
CA VAL A 12 -22.70 -21.83 22.04
C VAL A 12 -24.18 -21.74 21.70
N ARG A 13 -24.65 -20.55 21.31
CA ARG A 13 -25.91 -20.36 20.60
C ARG A 13 -25.59 -19.83 19.20
N PRO A 14 -25.79 -20.60 18.13
CA PRO A 14 -25.87 -20.02 16.79
C PRO A 14 -27.26 -19.38 16.63
N ALA A 15 -27.28 -18.05 16.51
CA ALA A 15 -28.46 -17.35 16.03
C ALA A 15 -28.51 -17.51 14.51
N ASN A 16 -29.45 -18.34 14.05
CA ASN A 16 -29.98 -18.27 12.70
C ASN A 16 -30.45 -16.84 12.43
N ASN A 17 -30.00 -16.25 11.33
CA ASN A 17 -30.75 -15.20 10.69
C ASN A 17 -30.58 -15.30 9.17
N ASP A 18 -31.56 -15.97 8.58
CA ASP A 18 -31.93 -15.87 7.17
C ASP A 18 -32.21 -14.41 6.83
N LEU A 19 -31.36 -13.81 5.99
CA LEU A 19 -31.65 -12.55 5.32
C LEU A 19 -31.28 -12.67 3.83
N ILE A 20 -32.24 -13.25 3.12
CA ILE A 20 -32.76 -12.83 1.81
C ILE A 20 -31.72 -12.40 0.77
N ILE A 21 -31.42 -13.36 -0.11
CA ILE A 21 -30.91 -13.17 -1.47
C ILE A 21 -31.91 -12.31 -2.26
N ARG A 22 -31.54 -11.08 -2.65
CA ARG A 22 -32.19 -10.36 -3.77
C ARG A 22 -31.23 -10.32 -4.96
N PRO A 23 -31.58 -10.91 -6.12
CA PRO A 23 -30.80 -10.76 -7.33
C PRO A 23 -31.24 -9.47 -8.04
N LEU A 24 -30.41 -8.43 -7.99
CA LEU A 24 -30.56 -7.25 -8.85
C LEU A 24 -29.44 -7.23 -9.88
N LEU A 25 -29.73 -7.87 -11.02
CA LEU A 25 -29.64 -7.29 -12.35
C LEU A 25 -28.39 -6.42 -12.65
N LYS A 26 -27.39 -7.09 -13.24
CA LYS A 26 -26.93 -6.86 -14.62
C LYS A 26 -26.73 -5.39 -15.03
N ARG A 27 -25.50 -4.87 -14.89
CA ARG A 27 -24.91 -3.88 -15.82
C ARG A 27 -23.39 -4.05 -15.91
N GLU A 28 -22.98 -4.79 -16.92
CA GLU A 28 -21.73 -4.56 -17.67
C GLU A 28 -22.16 -4.34 -19.13
N PRO A 29 -21.36 -3.77 -20.05
CA PRO A 29 -20.14 -2.96 -19.92
C PRO A 29 -20.31 -1.62 -20.69
N GLN A 30 -19.48 -0.61 -20.40
CA GLN A 30 -19.18 0.40 -21.42
C GLN A 30 -17.66 0.54 -21.55
N CYS A 31 -17.17 -0.21 -22.53
CA CYS A 31 -15.89 -0.04 -23.19
C CYS A 31 -15.90 1.32 -23.91
N GLY A 32 -15.52 2.38 -23.20
CA GLY A 32 -15.27 3.71 -23.76
C GLY A 32 -13.85 3.82 -24.29
N ARG A 33 -13.59 3.21 -25.43
CA ARG A 33 -12.37 3.41 -26.22
C ARG A 33 -12.39 4.84 -26.78
N SER A 34 -11.75 5.79 -26.08
CA SER A 34 -11.50 7.12 -26.65
C SER A 34 -10.48 7.02 -27.79
N PRO A 35 -10.83 7.42 -29.01
CA PRO A 35 -9.90 7.49 -30.12
C PRO A 35 -8.92 8.65 -29.94
N GLN A 36 -7.63 8.29 -30.00
CA GLN A 36 -6.50 9.06 -30.48
C GLN A 36 -6.90 10.36 -31.22
N LEU A 37 -6.83 11.50 -30.53
CA LEU A 37 -6.67 12.80 -31.20
C LEU A 37 -5.18 13.13 -31.25
N GLN A 38 -4.46 12.40 -32.10
CA GLN A 38 -3.15 12.83 -32.57
C GLN A 38 -3.37 14.07 -33.45
N ARG A 39 -3.26 15.25 -32.83
CA ARG A 39 -3.08 16.49 -33.59
C ARG A 39 -1.67 16.46 -34.14
N ALA A 40 -1.55 15.92 -35.35
CA ALA A 40 -0.36 15.97 -36.19
C ALA A 40 -0.08 17.44 -36.55
N GLU A 41 0.68 18.13 -35.70
CA GLU A 41 1.29 19.39 -36.10
C GLU A 41 2.44 19.10 -37.05
N ARG A 42 2.12 19.32 -38.32
CA ARG A 42 3.03 19.25 -39.46
C ARG A 42 3.98 20.44 -39.39
N ILE A 43 5.03 20.35 -38.57
CA ILE A 43 6.10 21.35 -38.58
C ILE A 43 6.96 21.12 -39.83
N ARG A 44 6.64 21.88 -40.88
CA ARG A 44 7.49 22.11 -42.05
C ARG A 44 8.62 23.06 -41.62
N MET A 45 9.67 22.55 -40.98
CA MET A 45 10.90 23.31 -40.80
C MET A 45 11.88 23.00 -41.94
N SER A 46 12.11 24.03 -42.75
CA SER A 46 13.01 24.08 -43.87
C SER A 46 14.39 23.53 -43.52
N ARG A 47 14.82 22.50 -44.27
CA ARG A 47 16.22 22.09 -44.40
C ARG A 47 17.07 23.29 -44.81
N LYS A 48 17.77 23.90 -43.86
CA LYS A 48 18.99 24.65 -44.15
C LYS A 48 20.15 23.85 -43.58
N VAL A 49 20.78 23.11 -44.49
CA VAL A 49 22.06 22.44 -44.29
C VAL A 49 23.10 23.55 -44.12
N PHE A 50 23.68 23.70 -42.93
CA PHE A 50 24.89 24.49 -42.72
C PHE A 50 25.98 23.57 -42.16
N PRO A 51 27.17 23.51 -42.79
CA PRO A 51 28.16 22.47 -42.57
C PRO A 51 29.10 22.77 -41.39
N ILE A 52 29.44 21.69 -40.67
CA ILE A 52 30.75 21.34 -40.09
C ILE A 52 31.53 22.46 -39.36
N ALA A 53 31.51 22.44 -38.02
CA ALA A 53 32.71 22.29 -37.19
C ALA A 53 32.33 22.37 -35.69
N ILE A 54 33.11 21.68 -34.85
CA ILE A 54 32.98 21.49 -33.39
C ILE A 54 32.25 20.18 -33.04
N ALA A 55 33.01 19.10 -33.23
CA ALA A 55 32.86 17.85 -32.50
C ALA A 55 33.24 18.09 -31.02
N VAL A 56 32.30 18.58 -30.21
CA VAL A 56 32.37 18.42 -28.75
C VAL A 56 31.55 17.18 -28.44
N LEU A 57 32.27 16.12 -28.04
CA LEU A 57 31.75 14.88 -27.48
C LEU A 57 30.91 15.19 -26.24
N LEU A 58 29.64 15.56 -26.44
CA LEU A 58 28.63 15.59 -25.40
C LEU A 58 28.18 14.12 -25.19
N ASN A 59 29.01 13.35 -24.49
CA ASN A 59 28.56 12.11 -23.86
C ASN A 59 27.56 12.49 -22.77
N LEU A 60 26.32 12.73 -23.17
CA LEU A 60 25.18 12.84 -22.28
C LEU A 60 24.92 11.44 -21.74
N SER A 61 25.64 11.09 -20.67
CA SER A 61 25.41 9.87 -19.91
C SER A 61 23.96 9.90 -19.43
N ILE A 62 23.09 9.13 -20.10
CA ILE A 62 21.73 8.87 -19.62
C ILE A 62 21.92 8.04 -18.36
N VAL A 63 22.02 8.71 -17.20
CA VAL A 63 21.90 8.04 -15.92
C VAL A 63 20.45 7.58 -15.86
N PRO A 64 20.15 6.27 -15.85
CA PRO A 64 18.80 5.83 -15.57
C PRO A 64 18.47 6.38 -14.18
N ALA A 65 17.50 7.29 -14.12
CA ALA A 65 16.90 7.69 -12.87
C ALA A 65 16.23 6.43 -12.32
N PHE A 66 16.95 5.68 -11.49
CA PHE A 66 16.33 4.79 -10.54
C PHE A 66 15.56 5.71 -9.62
N ALA A 67 14.30 5.96 -9.95
CA ALA A 67 13.31 6.38 -8.98
C ALA A 67 13.27 5.24 -7.97
N GLY A 68 14.10 5.33 -6.93
CA GLY A 68 13.94 4.50 -5.77
C GLY A 68 12.53 4.76 -5.29
N ASP A 69 11.73 3.71 -5.13
CA ASP A 69 10.42 3.86 -4.51
C ASP A 69 10.68 4.37 -3.09
N ASP A 70 10.54 5.69 -2.90
CA ASP A 70 10.70 6.35 -1.61
C ASP A 70 9.69 5.80 -0.62
N LEU A 71 10.00 5.91 0.67
CA LEU A 71 9.07 5.48 1.71
C LEU A 71 7.82 6.39 1.65
N PRO A 72 6.59 5.84 1.57
CA PRO A 72 5.40 6.65 1.41
C PRO A 72 5.20 7.59 2.60
N ASN A 73 4.80 8.84 2.33
CA ASN A 73 4.49 9.79 3.38
C ASN A 73 3.04 9.60 3.87
N TYR A 74 2.87 9.26 5.14
CA TYR A 74 1.56 9.12 5.79
C TYR A 74 1.26 10.26 6.78
N PRO A 75 -0.02 10.67 6.91
CA PRO A 75 -0.44 11.70 7.86
C PRO A 75 -0.57 11.13 9.27
N VAL A 76 0.57 10.91 9.94
CA VAL A 76 0.67 10.25 11.25
C VAL A 76 -0.20 10.92 12.32
N GLU A 77 -0.20 12.24 12.39
CA GLU A 77 -0.96 13.00 13.39
C GLU A 77 -2.47 12.81 13.20
N THR A 78 -2.92 12.74 11.94
CA THR A 78 -4.34 12.50 11.62
C THR A 78 -4.76 11.09 12.01
N TRP A 79 -3.91 10.10 11.72
CA TRP A 79 -4.13 8.71 12.13
C TRP A 79 -4.18 8.59 13.66
N CYS A 80 -3.20 9.14 14.36
CA CYS A 80 -3.12 9.07 15.83
C CYS A 80 -4.22 9.87 16.52
N SER A 81 -4.64 11.01 15.97
CA SER A 81 -5.81 11.74 16.46
C SER A 81 -7.07 10.88 16.39
N ARG A 82 -7.25 10.09 15.32
CA ARG A 82 -8.41 9.20 15.20
C ARG A 82 -8.32 8.02 16.17
N VAL A 83 -7.17 7.36 16.26
CA VAL A 83 -6.96 6.21 17.18
C VAL A 83 -7.18 6.63 18.63
N SER A 84 -6.62 7.78 19.03
CA SER A 84 -6.79 8.32 20.38
C SER A 84 -8.21 8.78 20.72
N SER A 85 -9.06 8.98 19.71
CA SER A 85 -10.44 9.45 19.88
C SER A 85 -11.48 8.33 19.69
N ILE A 86 -11.06 7.06 19.73
CA ILE A 86 -11.92 5.91 19.45
C ILE A 86 -13.11 5.78 20.43
N SER A 87 -12.97 6.28 21.66
CA SER A 87 -14.03 6.33 22.67
C SER A 87 -14.95 7.56 22.55
N GLY A 88 -14.79 8.37 21.51
CA GLY A 88 -15.52 9.63 21.30
C GLY A 88 -14.88 10.86 21.95
N THR A 89 -13.88 10.67 22.82
CA THR A 89 -13.04 11.73 23.40
C THR A 89 -11.57 11.40 23.15
N LYS A 90 -10.75 12.44 22.92
CA LYS A 90 -9.31 12.26 22.68
C LYS A 90 -8.60 11.89 23.98
N SER A 91 -7.87 10.79 23.97
CA SER A 91 -6.94 10.40 25.04
C SER A 91 -5.51 10.82 24.68
N GLU A 92 -4.93 11.76 25.42
CA GLU A 92 -3.55 12.22 25.20
C GLU A 92 -2.52 11.10 25.41
N MET A 93 -2.79 10.17 26.34
CA MET A 93 -1.95 8.99 26.55
C MET A 93 -1.95 8.09 25.31
N LEU A 94 -3.12 7.81 24.72
CA LEU A 94 -3.20 7.00 23.50
C LEU A 94 -2.63 7.73 22.29
N TYR A 95 -2.77 9.06 22.24
CA TYR A 95 -2.19 9.89 21.18
C TYR A 95 -0.66 9.80 21.21
N GLY A 96 -0.03 10.09 22.36
CA GLY A 96 1.42 9.99 22.52
C GLY A 96 1.95 8.60 22.21
N GLY A 97 1.31 7.56 22.78
CA GLY A 97 1.70 6.18 22.50
C GLY A 97 1.54 5.76 21.03
N CYS A 98 0.57 6.34 20.30
CA CYS A 98 0.45 6.12 18.86
C CYS A 98 1.59 6.80 18.09
N ILE A 99 1.94 8.04 18.42
CA ILE A 99 3.06 8.75 17.77
C ILE A 99 4.36 7.96 17.94
N ASP A 100 4.64 7.48 19.15
CA ASP A 100 5.85 6.70 19.44
C ASP A 100 5.91 5.40 18.60
N GLN A 101 4.78 4.71 18.48
CA GLN A 101 4.70 3.47 17.71
C GLN A 101 4.82 3.70 16.19
N GLU A 102 4.20 4.77 15.67
CA GLU A 102 4.33 5.17 14.26
C GLU A 102 5.78 5.56 13.93
N GLN A 103 6.44 6.31 14.81
CA GLN A 103 7.84 6.69 14.66
C GLN A 103 8.77 5.47 14.67
N ALA A 104 8.58 4.56 15.62
CA ALA A 104 9.36 3.32 15.68
C ALA A 104 9.19 2.46 14.42
N ALA A 105 7.96 2.35 13.90
CA ALA A 105 7.67 1.64 12.66
C ALA A 105 8.30 2.33 11.44
N TYR A 106 8.23 3.66 11.35
CA TYR A 106 8.91 4.44 10.32
C TYR A 106 10.42 4.22 10.33
N ASP A 107 11.06 4.28 11.50
CA ASP A 107 12.50 4.10 11.64
C ASP A 107 12.94 2.66 11.31
N SER A 108 12.09 1.68 11.58
CA SER A 108 12.29 0.29 11.14
C SER A 108 12.27 0.20 9.60
N LEU A 109 11.18 0.67 8.99
CA LEU A 109 10.97 0.64 7.55
C LEU A 109 12.08 1.40 6.81
N LYS A 110 12.48 2.57 7.30
CA LYS A 110 13.52 3.39 6.66
C LYS A 110 14.85 2.64 6.48
N LYS A 111 15.19 1.72 7.39
CA LYS A 111 16.45 0.96 7.32
C LYS A 111 16.48 -0.07 6.19
N ASN A 112 15.35 -0.66 5.86
CA ASN A 112 15.26 -1.79 4.92
C ASN A 112 14.35 -1.52 3.72
N TRP A 113 13.67 -0.37 3.63
CA TRP A 113 12.71 -0.09 2.57
C TRP A 113 13.31 -0.27 1.17
N SER A 114 14.53 0.21 0.94
CA SER A 114 15.20 0.08 -0.36
C SER A 114 15.46 -1.37 -0.79
N THR A 115 15.48 -2.32 0.15
CA THR A 115 15.75 -3.75 -0.13
C THR A 115 14.49 -4.56 -0.39
N LEU A 116 13.31 -4.00 -0.08
CA LEU A 116 12.04 -4.71 -0.27
C LEU A 116 11.70 -4.84 -1.76
N PRO A 117 11.12 -5.99 -2.18
CA PRO A 117 10.60 -6.13 -3.54
C PRO A 117 9.50 -5.10 -3.81
N ARG A 118 9.51 -4.50 -5.01
CA ARG A 118 8.50 -3.49 -5.42
C ARG A 118 7.06 -3.97 -5.18
N GLN A 119 6.75 -5.23 -5.50
CA GLN A 119 5.42 -5.79 -5.27
C GLN A 119 5.02 -5.77 -3.79
N THR A 120 5.94 -6.05 -2.87
CA THR A 120 5.68 -5.98 -1.43
C THR A 120 5.44 -4.54 -0.99
N LYS A 121 6.22 -3.58 -1.50
CA LYS A 121 6.01 -2.15 -1.23
C LYS A 121 4.62 -1.69 -1.66
N GLU A 122 4.24 -1.98 -2.90
CA GLU A 122 2.95 -1.59 -3.48
C GLU A 122 1.77 -2.25 -2.77
N TRP A 123 1.87 -3.55 -2.46
CA TRP A 123 0.82 -4.28 -1.75
C TRP A 123 0.64 -3.74 -0.33
N CYS A 124 1.73 -3.60 0.42
CA CYS A 124 1.66 -3.17 1.80
C CYS A 124 1.34 -1.68 1.97
N ASP A 125 1.72 -0.81 1.03
CA ASP A 125 1.24 0.59 1.00
C ASP A 125 -0.28 0.62 0.82
N ARG A 126 -0.83 -0.20 -0.08
CA ARG A 126 -2.29 -0.31 -0.26
C ARG A 126 -2.97 -0.79 1.02
N VAL A 127 -2.42 -1.81 1.69
CA VAL A 127 -2.95 -2.32 2.96
C VAL A 127 -2.91 -1.24 4.04
N ALA A 128 -1.79 -0.54 4.20
CA ALA A 128 -1.64 0.51 5.19
C ALA A 128 -2.62 1.66 4.98
N ARG A 129 -2.95 2.00 3.72
CA ARG A 129 -3.90 3.05 3.37
C ARG A 129 -5.37 2.67 3.54
N THR A 130 -5.70 1.41 3.80
CA THR A 130 -7.11 0.97 3.97
C THR A 130 -7.84 1.72 5.09
N THR A 131 -7.10 2.28 6.04
CA THR A 131 -7.66 3.09 7.11
C THR A 131 -7.86 4.56 6.71
N GLY A 132 -7.71 4.96 5.45
CA GLY A 132 -8.08 6.29 4.96
C GLY A 132 -6.99 7.37 5.01
N GLY A 133 -5.76 7.01 5.38
CA GLY A 133 -4.61 7.93 5.34
C GLY A 133 -3.26 7.22 5.25
N GLY A 134 -3.18 6.02 5.82
CA GLY A 134 -1.93 5.29 5.97
C GLY A 134 -1.47 5.24 7.42
N SER A 135 -0.69 4.22 7.75
CA SER A 135 -0.04 4.03 9.04
C SER A 135 1.26 3.26 8.80
N TYR A 136 2.37 3.75 9.32
CA TYR A 136 3.65 3.05 9.26
C TYR A 136 3.60 1.78 10.09
N MET A 137 2.83 1.73 11.19
CA MET A 137 2.62 0.49 11.93
C MET A 137 1.97 -0.59 11.07
N LEU A 138 0.92 -0.24 10.32
CA LEU A 138 0.25 -1.18 9.42
C LEU A 138 1.14 -1.59 8.24
N LEU A 139 1.90 -0.64 7.70
CA LEU A 139 2.87 -0.90 6.62
C LEU A 139 3.95 -1.87 7.10
N ASN A 140 4.59 -1.59 8.25
CA ASN A 140 5.63 -2.44 8.82
C ASN A 140 5.10 -3.84 9.14
N GLY A 141 3.92 -3.92 9.78
CA GLY A 141 3.28 -5.21 10.07
C GLY A 141 2.95 -6.02 8.82
N CYS A 142 2.51 -5.37 7.74
CA CYS A 142 2.29 -6.05 6.45
C CYS A 142 3.61 -6.54 5.84
N VAL A 143 4.66 -5.71 5.85
CA VAL A 143 5.98 -6.09 5.32
C VAL A 143 6.54 -7.31 6.05
N ASP A 144 6.42 -7.35 7.37
CA ASP A 144 6.84 -8.50 8.19
C ASP A 144 6.05 -9.76 7.83
N GLN A 145 4.73 -9.65 7.69
CA GLN A 145 3.85 -10.76 7.33
C GLN A 145 4.13 -11.28 5.91
N GLU A 146 4.29 -10.41 4.92
CA GLU A 146 4.61 -10.79 3.54
C GLU A 146 5.99 -11.43 3.46
N SER A 147 6.97 -10.90 4.20
CA SER A 147 8.32 -11.47 4.25
C SER A 147 8.32 -12.88 4.86
N ALA A 148 7.57 -13.10 5.94
CA ALA A 148 7.41 -14.40 6.55
C ALA A 148 6.61 -15.37 5.65
N ALA A 149 5.52 -14.90 5.05
CA ALA A 149 4.68 -15.71 4.17
C ALA A 149 5.44 -16.16 2.93
N LYS A 150 6.31 -15.31 2.35
CA LYS A 150 7.16 -15.67 1.22
C LYS A 150 8.05 -16.89 1.53
N GLN A 151 8.55 -17.01 2.76
CA GLN A 151 9.37 -18.15 3.17
C GLN A 151 8.51 -19.42 3.32
N GLN A 152 7.32 -19.28 3.91
CA GLN A 152 6.44 -20.42 4.26
C GLN A 152 5.61 -20.97 3.09
N ASN A 153 5.22 -20.13 2.12
CA ASN A 153 4.31 -20.53 1.06
C ASN A 153 4.90 -21.57 0.10
N SER A 154 6.22 -21.75 0.08
CA SER A 154 6.91 -22.75 -0.75
C SER A 154 6.49 -24.19 -0.45
N THR A 155 6.03 -24.48 0.77
CA THR A 155 5.66 -25.82 1.24
C THR A 155 4.14 -26.04 1.32
N ARG A 156 3.34 -24.99 1.22
CA ARG A 156 1.89 -25.07 1.39
C ARG A 156 1.23 -25.67 0.14
N ARG A 157 0.33 -26.63 0.36
CA ARG A 157 -0.53 -27.23 -0.67
C ARG A 157 -1.97 -27.17 -0.20
N PHE A 158 -2.86 -26.77 -1.10
CA PHE A 158 -4.30 -26.86 -0.86
C PHE A 158 -4.71 -28.33 -0.87
N GLN A 159 -5.28 -28.82 0.22
CA GLN A 159 -5.83 -30.17 0.32
C GLN A 159 -7.36 -30.06 0.36
N ARG A 160 -8.04 -30.89 -0.42
CA ARG A 160 -9.50 -30.95 -0.51
C ARG A 160 -9.99 -32.31 -0.03
#